data_AF-A0A0P1AYP9-F1
#
_entry.id   AF-A0A0P1AYP9-F1
#
_cell.length_a   1.000
_cell.length_b   1.000
_cell.length_c   1.000
_cell.angle_alpha   90.00
_cell.angle_beta   90.00
_cell.angle_gamma   90.00
#
_symmetry.space_group_name_H-M   'P 1'
#
loop_
_entity.id
_entity.type
_entity.pdbx_description
1 polymer ?
#
loop_
_entity_poly.entity_id
_entity_poly.type
_entity_poly.pdbx_seq_one_letter_code
_entity_poly.pdbx_strand_id
1 'polypeptide(L)' 'MKPAELNYPVREQDLLAIMHALEVWRVYILDRQFTVETDHKSIEMILTQKTTNRRVARWFNELAEFQPLFKLLK' A
#
# COMPACT_ATOMS: atom_id res chain seq x y z
N MET A 1 -11.23 8.41 3.78
CA MET A 1 -10.66 8.94 2.52
C MET A 1 -11.14 10.36 2.31
N LYS A 2 -10.24 11.26 1.90
CA LYS A 2 -10.59 12.64 1.52
C LYS A 2 -11.38 12.65 0.21
N PRO A 3 -12.20 13.68 -0.08
CA PRO A 3 -12.97 13.75 -1.33
C PRO A 3 -12.11 13.63 -2.60
N ALA A 4 -10.86 14.12 -2.56
CA ALA A 4 -9.92 13.98 -3.68
C ALA A 4 -9.43 12.54 -3.89
N GLU A 5 -9.35 11.74 -2.83
CA GLU A 5 -8.87 10.35 -2.87
C GLU A 5 -9.90 9.40 -3.49
N LEU A 6 -11.18 9.77 -3.43
CA LEU A 6 -12.28 9.02 -4.07
C LEU A 6 -12.19 9.06 -5.61
N ASN A 7 -11.49 10.04 -6.18
CA ASN A 7 -11.30 10.16 -7.63
C ASN A 7 -10.06 9.39 -8.13
N TYR A 8 -9.33 8.72 -7.25
CA TYR A 8 -8.13 7.99 -7.67
C TYR A 8 -8.51 6.72 -8.47
N PRO A 9 -7.63 6.28 -9.38
CA PRO A 9 -7.80 4.97 -10.00
C PRO A 9 -7.89 3.87 -8.93
N VAL A 10 -8.71 2.84 -9.17
CA VAL A 10 -8.94 1.73 -8.22
C VAL A 10 -7.63 1.16 -7.66
N ARG A 11 -6.61 1.01 -8.50
CA ARG A 11 -5.28 0.55 -8.08
C ARG A 11 -4.63 1.46 -7.02
N GLU A 12 -4.70 2.78 -7.19
CA GLU A 12 -4.19 3.74 -6.19
C GLU A 12 -5.05 3.74 -4.91
N GLN A 13 -6.35 3.48 -5.02
CA GLN A 13 -7.24 3.36 -3.86
C GLN A 13 -6.91 2.12 -3.02
N ASP A 14 -6.60 0.99 -3.67
CA ASP A 14 -6.18 -0.23 -2.99
C ASP A 14 -4.90 -0.01 -2.17
N LEU A 15 -3.88 0.61 -2.78
CA LEU A 15 -2.65 0.94 -2.08
C LEU A 15 -2.90 1.93 -0.94
N LEU A 16 -3.75 2.93 -1.15
CA LEU A 16 -4.12 3.89 -0.12
C LEU A 16 -4.81 3.21 1.08
N ALA A 17 -5.66 2.21 0.84
CA ALA A 17 -6.29 1.43 1.90
C ALA A 17 -5.25 0.70 2.75
N ILE A 18 -4.22 0.12 2.12
CA ILE A 18 -3.10 -0.52 2.85
C ILE A 18 -2.30 0.50 3.64
N MET A 19 -1.92 1.62 3.03
CA MET A 19 -1.21 2.70 3.75
C MET A 19 -1.99 3.15 4.99
N HIS A 20 -3.31 3.28 4.86
CA HIS A 20 -4.17 3.64 5.98
C HIS A 20 -4.16 2.57 7.09
N ALA A 21 -4.23 1.28 6.72
CA ALA A 21 -4.10 0.19 7.68
C ALA A 21 -2.72 0.21 8.35
N LEU A 22 -1.63 0.35 7.61
CA LEU A 22 -0.28 0.42 8.18
C LEU A 22 -0.15 1.54 9.20
N GLU A 23 -0.72 2.72 8.92
CA GLU A 23 -0.70 3.85 9.84
C GLU A 23 -1.51 3.60 11.12
N VAL A 24 -2.72 3.03 10.99
CA VAL A 24 -3.57 2.68 12.15
C VAL A 24 -2.87 1.66 13.06
N TRP A 25 -2.21 0.68 12.46
CA TRP A 25 -1.56 -0.42 13.18
C TRP A 25 -0.09 -0.14 13.48
N ARG A 26 0.42 1.05 13.16
CA ARG A 26 1.85 1.42 13.22
C ARG A 26 2.50 1.04 14.55
N VAL A 27 1.86 1.35 15.67
CA VAL A 27 2.40 1.06 17.02
C VAL A 27 2.61 -0.44 17.27
N TYR A 28 1.88 -1.31 16.57
CA TYR A 28 1.95 -2.76 16.73
C TYR A 28 2.90 -3.46 15.75
N ILE A 29 3.05 -2.90 14.56
CA ILE A 29 3.75 -3.55 13.44
C ILE A 29 5.11 -2.93 13.12
N LEU A 30 5.38 -1.71 13.58
CA LEU A 30 6.69 -1.06 13.38
C LEU A 30 7.79 -1.93 14.01
N ASP A 31 8.88 -2.13 13.27
CA ASP A 31 10.01 -3.01 13.60
C ASP A 31 9.67 -4.51 13.80
N ARG A 32 8.48 -4.95 13.37
CA ARG A 32 8.09 -6.37 13.38
C ARG A 32 7.83 -6.87 11.97
N GLN A 33 8.09 -8.14 11.75
CA GLN A 33 7.73 -8.78 10.48
C GLN A 33 6.23 -9.11 10.47
N PHE A 34 5.54 -8.65 9.45
CA PHE A 34 4.12 -8.92 9.25
C PHE A 34 3.82 -9.17 7.77
N THR A 35 2.67 -9.77 7.52
CA THR A 35 2.20 -10.11 6.18
C THR A 35 0.94 -9.31 5.87
N VAL A 36 0.94 -8.63 4.73
CA VAL A 36 -0.24 -8.00 4.15
C VAL A 36 -0.85 -9.00 3.19
N GLU A 37 -1.98 -9.57 3.59
CA GLU A 37 -2.79 -10.44 2.73
C GLU A 37 -3.77 -9.57 1.93
N THR A 38 -3.73 -9.69 0.60
CA THR A 38 -4.61 -8.95 -0.30
C THR A 38 -5.09 -9.87 -1.42
N ASP A 39 -6.36 -9.78 -1.77
CA ASP A 39 -7.00 -10.46 -2.90
C ASP A 39 -6.81 -9.68 -4.22
N HIS A 40 -6.27 -8.47 -4.15
CA HIS A 40 -6.20 -7.57 -5.29
C HIS A 40 -4.87 -7.70 -6.06
N LYS A 41 -4.94 -8.22 -7.29
CA LYS A 41 -3.82 -8.23 -8.28
C LYS A 41 -3.28 -6.84 -8.63
N SER A 42 -4.02 -5.79 -8.33
CA SER A 42 -3.60 -4.39 -8.56
C SER A 42 -2.28 -4.06 -7.87
N ILE A 43 -2.01 -4.67 -6.72
CA ILE A 43 -0.79 -4.44 -5.95
C ILE A 43 0.44 -5.00 -6.65
N GLU A 44 0.33 -6.18 -7.24
CA GLU A 44 1.40 -6.77 -8.04
C GLU A 44 1.77 -5.85 -9.21
N MET A 45 0.75 -5.30 -9.89
CA MET A 45 0.96 -4.33 -10.97
C MET A 45 1.65 -3.05 -10.48
N ILE A 46 1.25 -2.51 -9.33
CA ILE A 46 1.84 -1.29 -8.78
C ILE A 46 3.29 -1.53 -8.33
N LEU A 47 3.57 -2.66 -7.68
CA LEU A 47 4.93 -3.05 -7.27
C LEU A 47 5.87 -3.24 -8.45
N THR A 48 5.35 -3.74 -9.59
CA THR A 48 6.15 -3.99 -10.79
C THR A 48 6.35 -2.73 -11.66
N GLN A 49 5.60 -1.66 -11.39
CA GLN A 49 5.59 -0.47 -12.25
C GLN A 49 6.84 0.40 -12.00
N LYS A 50 7.71 0.49 -13.01
CA LYS A 50 8.95 1.30 -12.98
C LYS A 50 8.71 2.82 -12.93
N THR A 51 7.58 3.29 -13.46
CA THR A 51 7.29 4.73 -13.61
C THR A 51 6.04 5.06 -12.84
N THR A 52 6.24 5.68 -11.69
CA THR A 52 5.19 5.85 -10.69
C THR A 52 4.96 7.34 -10.45
N ASN A 53 3.69 7.74 -10.37
CA ASN A 53 3.30 9.11 -10.06
C ASN A 53 3.95 9.57 -8.74
N ARG A 54 4.33 10.85 -8.61
CA ARG A 54 5.02 11.39 -7.41
C ARG A 54 4.32 11.02 -6.10
N ARG A 55 2.99 10.93 -6.13
CA ARG A 55 2.18 10.52 -4.98
C ARG A 55 2.46 9.07 -4.57
N VAL A 56 2.38 8.15 -5.51
CA VAL A 56 2.59 6.72 -5.25
C VAL A 56 4.06 6.47 -4.87
N ALA A 57 5.02 7.23 -5.41
CA ALA A 57 6.42 7.18 -4.98
C ALA A 57 6.60 7.58 -3.50
N ARG A 58 5.82 8.56 -3.01
CA ARG A 58 5.80 8.91 -1.58
C ARG A 58 5.26 7.75 -0.73
N TRP A 59 4.16 7.12 -1.15
CA TRP A 59 3.61 5.97 -0.46
C TRP A 59 4.58 4.79 -0.43
N PHE A 60 5.36 4.58 -1.49
CA PHE A 60 6.43 3.57 -1.48
C PHE A 60 7.51 3.85 -0.45
N ASN A 61 7.92 5.12 -0.28
CA ASN A 61 8.89 5.48 0.75
C ASN A 61 8.33 5.21 2.16
N GLU A 62 7.06 5.53 2.40
CA GLU A 62 6.39 5.23 3.66
C GLU A 62 6.26 3.71 3.87
N LEU A 63 5.89 2.96 2.83
CA LEU A 63 5.75 1.50 2.88
C LEU A 63 7.10 0.80 3.09
N ALA A 64 8.20 1.38 2.61
CA ALA A 64 9.56 0.88 2.84
C ALA A 64 9.98 0.96 4.31
N GLU A 65 9.38 1.85 5.12
CA GLU A 65 9.60 1.90 6.57
C GLU A 65 9.07 0.64 7.26
N PHE A 66 7.96 0.09 6.77
CA PHE A 66 7.30 -1.06 7.37
C PHE A 66 7.79 -2.41 6.83
N GLN A 67 8.41 -2.44 5.65
CA GLN A 67 8.89 -3.66 4.98
C GLN A 67 7.87 -4.83 4.98
N PRO A 68 6.62 -4.61 4.54
CA PRO A 68 5.60 -5.66 4.56
C PRO A 68 5.93 -6.80 3.62
N LEU A 69 5.61 -8.03 4.03
CA LEU A 69 5.54 -9.16 3.11
C LEU A 69 4.16 -9.20 2.46
N PHE A 70 4.09 -9.07 1.13
CA PHE A 70 2.83 -9.20 0.42
C PHE A 70 2.52 -10.66 0.11
N LYS A 71 1.31 -11.08 0.46
CA LYS A 71 0.78 -12.40 0.11
C LYS A 71 -0.55 -12.24 -0.61
N LEU A 72 -0.61 -12.73 -1.85
CA LEU A 72 -1.84 -12.72 -2.62
C LEU A 72 -2.73 -13.88 -2.19
N LEU A 73 -3.98 -13.58 -1.83
CA LEU A 73 -5.01 -14.59 -1.64
C LEU A 73 -5.42 -15.11 -3.02
N LYS A 74 -5.21 -16.41 -3.26
CA LYS A 74 -5.58 -17.09 -4.51
C LYS A 74 -7.05 -17.48 -4.54
#